data_AF-A0A811QKP1-F1
#
_entry.id   AF-A0A811QKP1-F1
#
_cell.length_a   1.000
_cell.length_b   1.000
_cell.length_c   1.000
_cell.angle_alpha   90.00
_cell.angle_beta   90.00
_cell.angle_gamma   90.00
#
_symmetry.space_group_name_H-M   'P 1'
#
loop_
_entity.id
_entity.type
_entity.pdbx_description
1 polymer ?
#
loop_
_entity_poly.entity_id
_entity_poly.type
_entity_poly.pdbx_seq_one_letter_code
_entity_poly.pdbx_strand_id
1 'polypeptide(L)'
;MAEGPAAATIAASSYEVDLGNLMTYDPSLHIAAASREELRQECLRKGTDLAQALADALFALPPNEDRDGPIVHLPLPTVRLPREKHVRT
;
A
#
# COMPACT_ATOMS: atom_id res chain seq x y z
N MET A 1 24.27 -21.46 -6.35
CA MET A 1 23.07 -21.54 -5.49
C MET A 1 22.79 -20.12 -5.04
N ALA A 2 21.96 -19.39 -5.78
CA ALA A 2 21.66 -17.99 -5.48
C ALA A 2 20.47 -17.94 -4.52
N GLU A 3 20.72 -17.50 -3.29
CA GLU A 3 19.70 -17.19 -2.30
C GLU A 3 19.02 -15.89 -2.73
N GLY A 4 17.76 -15.96 -3.17
CA GLY A 4 16.96 -14.78 -3.49
C GLY A 4 16.68 -13.97 -2.24
N PRO A 5 16.59 -12.63 -2.31
CA PRO A 5 16.40 -11.83 -1.11
C PRO A 5 15.02 -12.15 -0.52
N ALA A 6 15.07 -12.70 0.69
CA ALA A 6 13.91 -12.95 1.53
C ALA A 6 13.13 -11.65 1.71
N ALA A 7 11.82 -11.73 1.47
CA ALA A 7 10.88 -10.67 1.78
C ALA A 7 11.08 -10.27 3.25
N ALA A 8 11.53 -9.04 3.47
CA ALA A 8 11.68 -8.48 4.80
C ALA A 8 10.29 -8.28 5.40
N THR A 9 9.83 -9.24 6.19
CA THR A 9 8.71 -9.06 7.12
C THR A 9 9.20 -8.13 8.23
N ILE A 10 8.89 -6.84 8.10
CA ILE A 10 8.99 -5.87 9.18
C ILE A 10 7.69 -5.95 10.00
N ALA A 11 7.84 -5.82 11.32
CA ALA A 11 6.88 -6.05 12.39
C ALA A 11 5.40 -5.74 12.07
N ALA A 12 4.53 -6.63 12.55
CA ALA A 12 3.10 -6.75 12.30
C ALA A 12 2.28 -5.46 12.52
N SER A 13 2.25 -4.62 11.50
CA SER A 13 1.02 -3.92 11.12
C SER A 13 0.28 -4.89 10.21
N SER A 14 -0.90 -5.38 10.60
CA SER A 14 -1.72 -6.33 9.83
C SER A 14 -2.34 -5.72 8.57
N TYR A 15 -1.62 -4.79 7.94
CA TYR A 15 -2.06 -4.05 6.77
C TYR A 15 -1.52 -4.73 5.52
N GLU A 16 -2.40 -4.90 4.55
CA GLU A 16 -2.04 -5.36 3.22
C GLU A 16 -1.68 -4.14 2.37
N VAL A 17 -0.53 -4.19 1.70
CA VAL A 17 -0.02 -3.11 0.85
C VAL A 17 0.07 -3.61 -0.59
N ASP A 18 -0.69 -3.00 -1.49
CA ASP A 18 -0.59 -3.19 -2.94
C ASP A 18 0.15 -2.01 -3.56
N LEU A 19 1.49 -2.10 -3.59
CA LEU A 19 2.34 -1.03 -4.12
C LEU A 19 2.09 -0.74 -5.61
N GLY A 20 1.63 -1.72 -6.38
CA GLY A 20 1.33 -1.50 -7.80
C GLY A 20 0.14 -0.56 -8.02
N ASN A 21 -0.79 -0.49 -7.07
CA ASN A 21 -1.91 0.45 -7.07
C ASN A 21 -1.75 1.59 -6.04
N LEU A 22 -0.61 1.67 -5.34
CA LEU A 22 -0.37 2.60 -4.23
C LEU A 22 -1.50 2.57 -3.18
N MET A 23 -1.92 1.36 -2.82
CA MET A 23 -3.07 1.12 -1.96
C MET A 23 -2.66 0.39 -0.69
N THR A 24 -3.31 0.74 0.42
CA THR A 24 -3.22 0.00 1.69
C THR A 24 -4.60 -0.35 2.21
N TYR A 25 -4.68 -1.49 2.88
CA TYR A 25 -5.94 -2.04 3.38
C TYR A 25 -5.73 -2.68 4.75
N ASP A 26 -6.64 -2.42 5.67
CA ASP A 26 -6.71 -3.10 6.97
C ASP A 26 -8.00 -3.96 7.01
N PRO A 27 -7.89 -5.29 6.91
CA PRO A 27 -9.06 -6.18 6.97
C PRO A 27 -9.74 -6.18 8.35
N SER A 28 -9.04 -5.74 9.38
CA SER A 28 -9.56 -5.68 10.75
C SER A 28 -10.11 -4.29 11.10
N LEU A 29 -10.18 -3.37 10.13
CA LEU A 29 -10.63 -2.00 10.38
C LEU A 29 -12.11 -1.99 10.79
N HIS A 30 -12.34 -1.82 12.08
CA HIS A 30 -13.64 -1.53 12.64
C HIS A 30 -13.57 -0.21 13.41
N ILE A 31 -14.35 0.78 12.96
CA ILE A 31 -14.42 2.09 13.61
C ILE A 31 -15.73 2.17 14.38
N ALA A 32 -15.64 2.04 15.71
CA ALA A 32 -16.74 2.32 16.61
C ALA A 32 -16.58 3.74 17.16
N ALA A 33 -17.59 4.59 16.95
CA ALA A 33 -17.59 5.97 17.42
C ALA A 33 -18.98 6.35 17.96
N ALA A 34 -19.03 7.08 19.08
CA ALA A 34 -20.28 7.52 19.69
C ALA A 34 -20.78 8.86 19.12
N SER A 35 -19.93 9.58 18.39
CA SER A 35 -20.30 10.83 17.71
C SER A 35 -19.61 10.98 16.35
N ARG A 36 -20.12 11.92 15.54
CA ARG A 36 -19.50 12.26 14.25
C ARG A 36 -18.09 12.82 14.39
N GLU A 37 -17.82 13.57 15.45
CA GLU A 37 -16.49 14.14 15.68
C GLU A 37 -15.49 13.04 16.06
N GLU A 38 -15.88 12.13 16.95
CA GLU A 38 -15.06 10.95 17.28
C GLU A 38 -14.79 10.10 16.04
N LEU A 39 -15.81 9.86 15.21
CA LEU A 39 -15.64 9.12 13.95
C LEU A 39 -14.61 9.81 13.05
N ARG A 40 -14.69 11.14 12.92
CA ARG A 40 -13.73 11.92 12.12
C ARG A 40 -12.31 11.75 12.65
N GLN A 41 -12.11 11.91 13.96
CA GLN A 41 -10.79 11.78 14.57
C GLN A 41 -10.22 10.37 14.40
N GLU A 42 -11.05 9.35 14.56
CA GLU A 42 -10.63 7.95 14.40
C GLU A 42 -10.28 7.62 12.95
N CYS A 43 -11.09 8.08 11.99
CA CYS A 43 -10.78 7.96 10.57
C CYS A 43 -9.45 8.63 10.20
N LEU A 44 -9.18 9.83 10.75
CA LEU A 44 -7.92 10.53 10.51
C LEU A 44 -6.74 9.74 11.09
N ARG A 45 -6.87 9.28 12.34
CA ARG A 45 -5.85 8.47 13.00
C ARG A 45 -5.52 7.22 12.19
N LYS A 46 -6.53 6.41 11.87
CA LYS A 46 -6.36 5.17 11.11
C LYS A 46 -5.87 5.41 9.69
N GLY A 47 -6.35 6.48 9.04
CA GLY A 47 -5.87 6.90 7.74
C GLY A 47 -4.39 7.27 7.76
N THR A 48 -3.92 7.96 8.81
CA THR A 48 -2.51 8.27 9.00
C THR A 48 -1.68 7.01 9.17
N ASP A 49 -2.13 6.04 9.98
CA ASP A 49 -1.42 4.76 10.17
C ASP A 49 -1.26 4.01 8.83
N LEU A 50 -2.34 3.93 8.05
CA LEU A 50 -2.34 3.30 6.72
C LEU A 50 -1.47 4.02 5.69
N ALA A 51 -1.47 5.35 5.71
CA ALA A 51 -0.62 6.16 4.83
C ALA A 51 0.86 6.03 5.20
N GLN A 52 1.19 5.96 6.50
CA GLN A 52 2.55 5.75 6.95
C GLN A 52 3.07 4.38 6.51
N ALA A 53 2.27 3.32 6.66
CA ALA A 53 2.64 1.98 6.20
C ALA A 53 2.89 1.93 4.67
N LEU A 54 2.08 2.66 3.88
CA LEU A 54 2.32 2.80 2.45
C LEU A 54 3.63 3.53 2.16
N ALA A 55 3.87 4.63 2.85
CA ALA A 55 5.09 5.43 2.66
C ALA A 55 6.33 4.62 3.02
N ASP A 56 6.33 3.92 4.15
CA ASP A 56 7.44 3.07 4.59
C ASP A 56 7.76 2.00 3.54
N ALA A 57 6.75 1.33 3.00
CA ALA A 57 6.93 0.33 1.95
C ALA A 57 7.41 0.94 0.62
N LEU A 58 6.89 2.11 0.23
CA LEU A 58 7.25 2.79 -1.00
C LEU A 58 8.70 3.30 -0.98
N PHE A 59 9.11 3.94 0.13
CA PHE A 59 10.45 4.51 0.27
C PHE A 59 11.52 3.47 0.60
N ALA A 60 11.13 2.23 0.93
CA ALA A 60 12.05 1.09 0.99
C ALA A 60 12.46 0.57 -0.40
N LEU A 61 11.75 0.95 -1.48
CA LEU A 61 12.13 0.57 -2.84
C LEU A 61 13.39 1.32 -3.30
N PRO A 62 14.31 0.65 -4.01
CA PRO A 62 15.49 1.31 -4.55
C PRO A 62 15.08 2.33 -5.63
N PRO A 63 15.49 3.60 -5.52
CA PRO A 63 15.26 4.57 -6.58
C PRO A 63 16.20 4.29 -7.77
N ASN A 64 15.73 4.64 -8.97
CA ASN A 64 16.53 4.67 -10.19
C ASN A 64 16.80 6.11 -10.56
N GLU A 65 18.04 6.41 -10.92
CA GLU A 65 18.42 7.71 -11.44
C GLU A 65 17.78 7.91 -12.82
N ASP A 66 16.98 8.96 -12.95
CA ASP A 66 16.35 9.37 -14.22
C ASP A 66 16.63 10.86 -14.47
N ARG A 67 16.42 11.32 -15.72
CA ARG A 67 16.60 12.73 -16.10
C ARG A 67 15.69 13.66 -15.31
N ASP A 68 14.51 13.18 -14.94
CA ASP A 68 13.51 13.96 -14.21
C ASP A 68 13.66 13.83 -12.67
N GLY A 69 14.71 13.13 -12.21
CA GLY A 69 15.04 12.91 -10.79
C GLY A 69 14.99 11.43 -10.39
N PRO A 70 15.18 11.09 -9.10
CA PRO A 70 15.08 9.71 -8.65
C PRO A 70 13.65 9.17 -8.78
N ILE A 71 13.47 8.10 -9.58
CA ILE A 71 12.18 7.46 -9.83
C ILE A 71 12.21 6.01 -9.34
N VAL A 72 11.20 5.60 -8.58
CA VAL A 72 11.02 4.20 -8.18
C VAL A 72 10.21 3.43 -9.24
N HIS A 73 10.62 2.20 -9.53
CA HIS A 73 9.82 1.29 -10.34
C HIS A 73 8.87 0.49 -9.45
N LEU A 74 7.56 0.72 -9.61
CA LEU A 74 6.54 0.01 -8.86
C LEU A 74 6.37 -1.43 -9.36
N PRO A 75 6.03 -2.39 -8.48
CA PRO A 75 5.66 -3.74 -8.89
C PRO A 75 4.32 -3.74 -9.65
N LEU A 76 3.99 -4.87 -10.29
CA LEU A 76 2.68 -5.05 -10.90
C LEU A 76 1.56 -5.00 -9.84
N PRO A 77 0.41 -4.38 -10.14
CA PRO A 77 -0.77 -4.41 -9.28
C PRO A 77 -1.21 -5.83 -8.92
N THR A 78 -1.50 -6.08 -7.65
CA THR A 78 -1.98 -7.38 -7.16
C THR A 78 -3.50 -7.51 -7.23
N VAL A 79 -4.24 -6.41 -7.05
CA VAL A 79 -5.69 -6.40 -7.18
C VAL A 79 -6.11 -6.54 -8.64
N ARG A 80 -6.79 -7.64 -8.94
CA ARG A 80 -7.31 -7.92 -10.29
C ARG A 80 -8.59 -7.13 -10.53
N LEU A 81 -8.51 -6.13 -11.39
CA LEU A 81 -9.66 -5.34 -11.81
C LEU A 81 -10.30 -5.92 -13.10
N PRO A 82 -11.64 -5.87 -13.22
CA PRO A 82 -12.31 -6.24 -14.45
C PRO A 82 -11.89 -5.28 -15.58
N ARG A 83 -11.63 -5.83 -16.76
CA ARG A 83 -11.42 -5.00 -17.96
C ARG A 83 -12.71 -4.31 -18.33
N GLU A 84 -12.60 -3.07 -18.79
CA GLU A 84 -13.73 -2.34 -19.38
C GLU A 84 -14.30 -3.06 -20.62
N LYS A 85 -13.43 -3.70 -21.40
CA LYS A 85 -13.78 -4.36 -22.67
C LYS A 85 -13.25 -5.79 -22.74
N HIS A 86 -14.00 -6.66 -23.40
CA HIS A 86 -13.59 -8.02 -23.70
C HIS A 86 -12.27 -8.03 -24.50
N VAL A 87 -11.46 -9.07 -24.28
CA VAL A 87 -10.24 -9.29 -25.06
C VAL A 87 -10.65 -9.95 -26.37
N ARG A 88 -10.57 -9.23 -27.49
CA ARG A 88 -10.75 -9.87 -28.80
C ARG A 88 -9.61 -10.87 -28.98
N THR A 89 -9.97 -12.14 -29.15
CA THR A 89 -9.04 -13.24 -29.43
C THR A 89 -8.75 -13.29 -30.92
#